data_AF-A0A212DBH7-F1
#
_entry.id   AF-A0A212DBH7-F1
#
_cell.length_a   1.000
_cell.length_b   1.000
_cell.length_c   1.000
_cell.angle_alpha   90.00
_cell.angle_beta   90.00
_cell.angle_gamma   90.00
#
_symmetry.space_group_name_H-M   'P 1'
#
loop_
_entity.id
_entity.type
_entity.pdbx_description
1 polymer ?
#
loop_
_entity_poly.entity_id
_entity_poly.type
_entity_poly.pdbx_seq_one_letter_code
_entity_poly.pdbx_strand_id
1 'polypeptide(L)'
;CLVSARALVYPRARLRVLMVVDGNRAEDLYMVDMFREVFADEDPATYVWDGNYHQPWEPAAAGGAGEGAYREVEAEDPGRLAVEALVKTRRCVCVAQRWGGKREVMYTAFKALGDSVDYVQVCDSDTRLDPMALLELVRVLDEDPRVGAVGGDVRILNPLDSWVSFLSSLRYWVAFNVERACQSYFHCVSCISGPLGLYRNNLLQQFLEAWYNQKFLGTHCTFGDDRHLTNRMLSMGYATKLLNLWEEKDINRARHLAAGAGAYVGYWAVMLTLYWVGVRRLCRRRAGGYRVQV
;
A
#
# COMPACT_ATOMS: atom_id res chain seq x y z
N CYS A 1 0.73 14.11 -4.20
CA CYS A 1 -0.29 13.05 -4.31
C CYS A 1 -1.66 13.57 -4.74
N LEU A 2 -2.38 14.36 -3.93
CA LEU A 2 -3.79 14.72 -4.21
C LEU A 2 -4.03 15.35 -5.58
N VAL A 3 -3.18 16.28 -6.01
CA VAL A 3 -3.26 16.92 -7.34
C VAL A 3 -3.18 15.88 -8.47
N SER A 4 -2.30 14.87 -8.35
CA SER A 4 -2.23 13.80 -9.35
C SER A 4 -3.42 12.84 -9.29
N ALA A 5 -3.99 12.58 -8.11
CA ALA A 5 -5.21 11.78 -7.98
C ALA A 5 -6.41 12.49 -8.63
N ARG A 6 -6.52 13.82 -8.48
CA ARG A 6 -7.53 14.64 -9.16
C ARG A 6 -7.37 14.66 -10.68
N ALA A 7 -6.13 14.52 -11.17
CA ALA A 7 -5.81 14.53 -12.59
C ALA A 7 -5.98 13.16 -13.29
N LEU A 8 -6.41 12.11 -12.57
CA LEU A 8 -6.64 10.79 -13.17
C LEU A 8 -7.71 10.86 -14.27
N VAL A 9 -7.41 10.24 -15.41
CA VAL A 9 -8.30 10.09 -16.56
C VAL A 9 -9.18 8.86 -16.32
N TYR A 10 -10.16 9.01 -15.43
CA TYR A 10 -11.20 8.02 -15.18
C TYR A 10 -12.56 8.72 -15.03
N PRO A 11 -13.69 8.11 -15.47
CA PRO A 11 -14.99 8.75 -15.37
C PRO A 11 -15.30 9.22 -13.94
N ARG A 12 -15.45 10.54 -13.74
CA ARG A 12 -15.65 11.15 -12.42
C ARG A 12 -16.84 10.56 -11.66
N ALA A 13 -17.92 10.23 -12.35
CA ALA A 13 -19.10 9.60 -11.76
C ALA A 13 -18.85 8.20 -11.17
N ARG A 14 -17.74 7.54 -11.56
CA ARG A 14 -17.34 6.20 -11.10
C ARG A 14 -16.10 6.23 -10.21
N LEU A 15 -15.44 7.38 -10.06
CA LEU A 15 -14.24 7.54 -9.25
C LEU A 15 -14.58 8.22 -7.93
N ARG A 16 -14.36 7.51 -6.83
CA ARG A 16 -14.39 8.08 -5.47
C ARG A 16 -12.97 8.28 -4.96
N VAL A 17 -12.73 9.36 -4.23
CA VAL A 17 -11.45 9.69 -3.61
C VAL A 17 -11.67 9.77 -2.11
N LEU A 18 -11.06 8.85 -1.37
CA LEU A 18 -11.09 8.81 0.08
C LEU A 18 -9.67 9.01 0.62
N MET A 19 -9.49 10.06 1.42
CA MET A 19 -8.28 10.28 2.20
C MET A 19 -8.58 10.02 3.67
N VAL A 20 -7.78 9.18 4.32
CA VAL A 20 -7.87 8.95 5.76
C VAL A 20 -6.57 9.43 6.40
N VAL A 21 -6.68 10.34 7.37
CA VAL A 21 -5.56 10.95 8.08
C VAL A 21 -5.34 10.21 9.40
N ASP A 22 -4.10 9.77 9.61
CA ASP A 22 -3.66 9.07 10.83
C ASP A 22 -3.35 10.07 11.95
N GLY A 23 -4.40 10.68 12.48
CA GLY A 23 -4.31 11.77 13.44
C GLY A 23 -5.49 12.71 13.33
N ASN A 24 -6.00 13.16 14.48
CA ASN A 24 -7.14 14.06 14.60
C ASN A 24 -6.84 15.26 15.52
N ARG A 25 -5.57 15.49 15.82
CA ARG A 25 -5.13 16.65 16.63
C ARG A 25 -4.97 17.88 15.75
N ALA A 26 -4.91 19.05 16.38
CA ALA A 26 -4.74 20.33 15.67
C ALA A 26 -3.51 20.34 14.73
N GLU A 27 -2.44 19.63 15.10
CA GLU A 27 -1.21 19.49 14.30
C GLU A 27 -1.40 18.65 13.02
N ASP A 28 -2.44 17.81 12.94
CA ASP A 28 -2.75 16.94 11.80
C ASP A 28 -3.75 17.57 10.82
N LEU A 29 -4.55 18.54 11.30
CA LEU A 29 -5.67 19.09 10.54
C LEU A 29 -5.27 19.84 9.26
N TYR A 30 -4.01 20.28 9.15
CA TYR A 30 -3.51 20.86 7.90
C TYR A 30 -3.66 19.89 6.70
N MET A 31 -3.62 18.57 6.94
CA MET A 31 -3.85 17.57 5.90
C MET A 31 -5.29 17.58 5.39
N VAL A 32 -6.25 17.84 6.28
CA VAL A 32 -7.67 18.01 5.92
C VAL A 32 -7.86 19.29 5.11
N ASP A 33 -7.18 20.37 5.49
CA ASP A 33 -7.25 21.64 4.77
C ASP A 33 -6.64 21.53 3.37
N MET A 34 -5.50 20.85 3.21
CA MET A 34 -4.93 20.54 1.89
C MET A 34 -5.92 19.76 1.01
N PHE A 35 -6.67 18.80 1.58
CA PHE A 35 -7.68 18.06 0.82
C PHE A 35 -8.83 18.97 0.37
N ARG A 36 -9.34 19.83 1.25
CA ARG A 36 -10.38 20.81 0.92
C ARG A 36 -9.93 21.75 -0.18
N GLU A 37 -8.69 22.24 -0.13
CA GLU A 37 -8.15 23.15 -1.14
C GLU A 37 -8.05 22.46 -2.51
N VAL A 38 -7.52 21.23 -2.56
CA VAL A 38 -7.31 20.52 -3.84
C VAL A 38 -8.63 20.13 -4.51
N PHE A 39 -9.66 19.78 -3.74
CA PHE A 39 -10.95 19.33 -4.24
C PHE A 39 -12.09 20.36 -4.08
N ALA A 40 -11.77 21.63 -3.88
CA ALA A 40 -12.76 22.68 -3.56
C ALA A 40 -13.92 22.79 -4.57
N ASP A 41 -13.66 22.50 -5.85
CA ASP A 41 -14.63 22.51 -6.95
C ASP A 41 -15.48 21.23 -7.04
N GLU A 42 -15.22 20.23 -6.20
CA GLU A 42 -15.85 18.91 -6.23
C GLU A 42 -16.67 18.60 -4.97
N ASP A 43 -17.05 19.64 -4.21
CA ASP A 43 -17.85 19.59 -2.97
C ASP A 43 -17.32 18.53 -1.96
N PRO A 44 -16.08 18.72 -1.46
CA PRO A 44 -15.40 17.74 -0.65
C PRO A 44 -16.03 17.66 0.74
N ALA A 45 -16.36 16.45 1.19
CA ALA A 45 -16.81 16.22 2.55
C ALA A 45 -15.61 15.92 3.46
N THR A 46 -15.60 16.53 4.65
CA THR A 46 -14.55 16.29 5.64
C THR A 46 -15.15 15.97 6.99
N TYR A 47 -14.59 15.00 7.70
CA TYR A 47 -15.05 14.62 9.04
C TYR A 47 -13.87 14.37 9.97
N VAL A 48 -13.94 14.92 11.17
CA VAL A 48 -12.96 14.65 12.24
C VAL A 48 -13.62 13.70 13.22
N TRP A 49 -13.25 12.44 13.15
CA TRP A 49 -13.74 11.38 14.01
C TRP A 49 -12.90 11.32 15.28
N ASP A 50 -13.53 11.47 16.43
CA ASP A 50 -12.91 11.30 17.74
C ASP A 50 -12.88 9.82 18.16
N GLY A 51 -12.27 8.99 17.31
CA GLY A 51 -12.26 7.54 17.45
C GLY A 51 -11.56 6.85 16.28
N ASN A 52 -11.62 5.53 16.28
CA ASN A 52 -11.30 4.65 15.16
C ASN A 52 -12.06 3.32 15.32
N TYR A 53 -11.98 2.42 14.34
CA TYR A 53 -12.79 1.20 14.32
C TYR A 53 -12.46 0.22 15.46
N HIS A 54 -11.22 0.22 15.93
CA HIS A 54 -10.73 -0.77 16.91
C HIS A 54 -10.61 -0.22 18.33
N GLN A 55 -11.06 1.01 18.58
CA GLN A 55 -11.20 1.53 19.93
C GLN A 55 -12.65 1.37 20.41
N PRO A 56 -12.86 0.93 21.67
CA PRO A 56 -14.19 0.92 22.27
C PRO A 56 -14.76 2.33 22.29
N TRP A 57 -15.92 2.52 21.69
CA TRP A 57 -16.71 3.72 21.90
C TRP A 57 -17.48 3.57 23.21
N GLU A 58 -17.21 4.44 24.17
CA GLU A 58 -18.00 4.52 25.40
C GLU A 58 -19.06 5.63 25.22
N PRO A 59 -20.36 5.31 25.37
CA PRO A 59 -21.39 6.35 25.36
C PRO A 59 -21.08 7.33 26.49
N ALA A 60 -20.90 8.61 26.14
CA ALA A 60 -20.71 9.68 27.12
C ALA A 60 -21.79 9.53 28.20
N ALA A 61 -21.36 9.37 29.45
CA ALA A 61 -22.19 9.03 30.60
C ALA A 61 -23.55 9.73 30.50
N ALA A 62 -24.58 8.97 30.09
CA ALA A 62 -25.95 9.43 30.16
C ALA A 62 -26.19 9.77 31.63
N GLY A 63 -26.32 11.06 31.92
CA GLY A 63 -26.56 11.54 33.27
C GLY A 63 -27.74 10.79 33.89
N GLY A 64 -27.47 10.15 35.04
CA GLY A 64 -28.42 9.60 36.00
C GLY A 64 -29.72 9.02 35.43
N ALA A 65 -29.75 7.70 35.20
CA ALA A 65 -31.00 6.94 35.21
C ALA A 65 -30.81 5.69 36.07
N GLY A 66 -31.74 5.49 36.99
CA GLY A 66 -31.66 4.58 38.14
C GLY A 66 -31.57 3.09 37.80
N GLU A 67 -31.25 2.34 38.86
CA GLU A 67 -31.15 0.89 38.90
C GLU A 67 -32.32 0.19 38.20
N GLY A 68 -32.00 -0.69 37.25
CA GLY A 68 -32.90 -1.75 36.82
C GLY A 68 -33.43 -1.64 35.39
N ALA A 69 -32.56 -1.93 34.40
CA ALA A 69 -32.93 -2.63 33.16
C ALA A 69 -31.66 -2.90 32.34
N TYR A 70 -31.20 -4.15 32.29
CA TYR A 70 -30.20 -4.57 31.31
C TYR A 70 -30.87 -4.57 29.93
N ARG A 71 -30.68 -3.49 29.17
CA ARG A 71 -30.96 -3.44 27.73
C ARG A 71 -29.60 -3.44 27.05
N GLU A 72 -29.18 -4.60 26.51
CA GLU A 72 -28.15 -4.63 25.47
C GLU A 72 -28.72 -3.89 24.27
N VAL A 73 -28.47 -2.58 24.23
CA VAL A 73 -28.48 -1.85 22.97
C VAL A 73 -27.05 -1.97 22.48
N GLU A 74 -26.82 -2.72 21.41
CA GLU A 74 -25.60 -2.60 20.62
C GLU A 74 -25.60 -1.17 20.05
N ALA A 75 -25.16 -0.21 20.87
CA ALA A 75 -25.07 1.17 20.48
C ALA A 75 -23.84 1.31 19.59
N GLU A 76 -24.08 1.43 18.28
CA GLU A 76 -23.02 1.67 17.30
C GLU A 76 -22.49 3.09 17.46
N ASP A 77 -21.17 3.26 17.31
CA ASP A 77 -20.52 4.58 17.38
C ASP A 77 -21.13 5.53 16.32
N PRO A 78 -21.76 6.65 16.73
CA PRO A 78 -22.30 7.63 15.81
C PRO A 78 -21.25 8.19 14.84
N GLY A 79 -19.99 8.29 15.28
CA GLY A 79 -18.88 8.76 14.44
C GLY A 79 -18.56 7.78 13.31
N ARG A 80 -18.52 6.48 13.62
CA ARG A 80 -18.40 5.42 12.62
C ARG A 80 -19.53 5.50 11.58
N LEU A 81 -20.79 5.62 12.03
CA LEU A 81 -21.93 5.71 11.13
C LEU A 81 -21.87 6.96 10.22
N ALA A 82 -21.41 8.09 10.77
CA ALA A 82 -21.18 9.30 9.99
C ALA A 82 -20.11 9.11 8.91
N VAL A 83 -18.99 8.45 9.26
CA VAL A 83 -17.92 8.12 8.29
C VAL A 83 -18.44 7.22 7.17
N GLU A 84 -19.12 6.12 7.52
CA GLU A 84 -19.67 5.19 6.53
C GLU A 84 -20.69 5.88 5.61
N ALA A 85 -21.57 6.72 6.17
CA ALA A 85 -22.54 7.48 5.40
C ALA A 85 -21.88 8.47 4.43
N LEU A 86 -20.86 9.21 4.88
CA LEU A 86 -20.13 10.16 4.03
C LEU A 86 -19.41 9.45 2.89
N VAL A 87 -18.68 8.37 3.17
CA VAL A 87 -17.94 7.59 2.17
C VAL A 87 -18.87 6.98 1.12
N LYS A 88 -20.09 6.57 1.53
CA LYS A 88 -21.07 5.98 0.62
C LYS A 88 -21.79 7.02 -0.25
N THR A 89 -21.98 8.24 0.25
CA THR A 89 -22.80 9.27 -0.41
C THR A 89 -22.01 10.31 -1.20
N ARG A 90 -20.78 10.60 -0.80
CA ARG A 90 -19.95 11.66 -1.38
C ARG A 90 -18.82 11.06 -2.20
N ARG A 91 -18.40 11.80 -3.24
CA ARG A 91 -17.33 11.39 -4.13
C ARG A 91 -15.94 11.63 -3.53
N CYS A 92 -15.71 12.81 -2.98
CA CYS A 92 -14.45 13.23 -2.39
C CYS A 92 -14.64 13.37 -0.88
N VAL A 93 -13.99 12.51 -0.10
CA VAL A 93 -14.13 12.44 1.36
C VAL A 93 -12.75 12.43 2.02
N CYS A 94 -12.58 13.26 3.05
CA CYS A 94 -11.43 13.21 3.94
C CYS A 94 -11.88 12.94 5.37
N VAL A 95 -11.34 11.88 5.98
CA VAL A 95 -11.62 11.51 7.37
C VAL A 95 -10.34 11.65 8.18
N ALA A 96 -10.34 12.49 9.21
CA ALA A 96 -9.31 12.48 10.23
C ALA A 96 -9.79 11.61 11.40
N GLN A 97 -8.93 10.72 11.88
CA GLN A 97 -9.27 9.79 12.96
C GLN A 97 -8.16 9.77 14.01
N ARG A 98 -8.41 9.13 15.14
CA ARG A 98 -7.38 8.98 16.16
C ARG A 98 -6.21 8.13 15.63
N TRP A 99 -5.00 8.54 16.03
CA TRP A 99 -3.75 7.88 15.64
C TRP A 99 -3.77 6.37 15.94
N GLY A 100 -3.50 5.57 14.92
CA GLY A 100 -3.48 4.10 14.96
C GLY A 100 -2.51 3.47 13.95
N GLY A 101 -1.79 4.27 13.18
CA GLY A 101 -0.82 3.79 12.19
C GLY A 101 -1.43 3.51 10.81
N LYS A 102 -0.56 3.25 9.82
CA LYS A 102 -0.93 2.98 8.42
C LYS A 102 -2.03 1.92 8.28
N ARG A 103 -1.91 0.81 9.01
CA ARG A 103 -2.87 -0.29 8.94
C ARG A 103 -4.27 0.11 9.43
N GLU A 104 -4.38 0.94 10.45
CA GLU A 104 -5.67 1.41 10.98
C GLU A 104 -6.39 2.35 10.00
N VAL A 105 -5.66 3.30 9.39
CA VAL A 105 -6.27 4.20 8.40
C VAL A 105 -6.67 3.47 7.13
N MET A 106 -5.87 2.49 6.70
CA MET A 106 -6.23 1.61 5.58
C MET A 106 -7.47 0.76 5.91
N TYR A 107 -7.54 0.19 7.12
CA TYR A 107 -8.72 -0.56 7.56
C TYR A 107 -9.96 0.32 7.56
N THR A 108 -9.88 1.53 8.11
CA THR A 108 -10.98 2.49 8.14
C THR A 108 -11.50 2.77 6.74
N ALA A 109 -10.59 3.01 5.78
CA ALA A 109 -10.96 3.22 4.39
C ALA A 109 -11.66 1.98 3.79
N PHE A 110 -11.07 0.79 3.94
CA PHE A 110 -11.63 -0.45 3.39
C PHE A 110 -12.98 -0.79 4.00
N LYS A 111 -13.12 -0.66 5.32
CA LYS A 111 -14.34 -0.97 6.04
C LYS A 111 -15.46 0.03 5.72
N ALA A 112 -15.15 1.33 5.66
CA ALA A 112 -16.13 2.36 5.33
C ALA A 112 -16.62 2.26 3.88
N LEU A 113 -15.75 1.85 2.95
CA LEU A 113 -16.13 1.59 1.56
C LEU A 113 -17.11 0.42 1.46
N GLY A 114 -16.96 -0.63 2.28
CA GLY A 114 -17.84 -1.80 2.27
C GLY A 114 -17.93 -2.41 0.86
N ASP A 115 -19.14 -2.54 0.33
CA ASP A 115 -19.45 -3.02 -1.03
C ASP A 115 -19.75 -1.89 -2.03
N SER A 116 -19.51 -0.62 -1.66
CA SER A 116 -19.90 0.55 -2.47
C SER A 116 -19.09 0.76 -3.76
N VAL A 117 -18.00 0.02 -3.93
CA VAL A 117 -17.09 0.11 -5.09
C VAL A 117 -16.65 -1.30 -5.53
N ASP A 118 -16.34 -1.45 -6.82
CA ASP A 118 -15.85 -2.73 -7.37
C ASP A 118 -14.35 -2.94 -7.11
N TYR A 119 -13.58 -1.84 -7.13
CA TYR A 119 -12.13 -1.82 -7.04
C TYR A 119 -11.68 -0.81 -5.99
N VAL A 120 -10.60 -1.13 -5.27
CA VAL A 120 -9.95 -0.22 -4.31
C VAL A 120 -8.50 0.00 -4.72
N GLN A 121 -8.18 1.25 -5.05
CA GLN A 121 -6.80 1.68 -5.28
C GLN A 121 -6.21 2.21 -3.98
N VAL A 122 -5.02 1.73 -3.62
CA VAL A 122 -4.20 2.31 -2.55
C VAL A 122 -3.10 3.19 -3.16
N CYS A 123 -2.79 4.28 -2.46
CA CYS A 123 -1.74 5.21 -2.83
C CYS A 123 -1.11 5.81 -1.58
N ASP A 124 0.22 5.91 -1.54
CA ASP A 124 0.93 6.59 -0.48
C ASP A 124 0.88 8.13 -0.69
N SER A 125 1.03 8.90 0.39
CA SER A 125 0.89 10.37 0.39
C SER A 125 2.03 11.10 -0.33
N ASP A 126 3.18 10.46 -0.45
CA ASP A 126 4.39 10.93 -1.15
C ASP A 126 4.43 10.55 -2.65
N THR A 127 3.40 9.87 -3.14
CA THR A 127 3.37 9.35 -4.51
C THR A 127 2.71 10.33 -5.48
N ARG A 128 3.20 10.38 -6.72
CA ARG A 128 2.56 11.05 -7.85
C ARG A 128 2.07 10.02 -8.85
N LEU A 129 0.79 10.07 -9.17
CA LEU A 129 0.14 9.16 -10.11
C LEU A 129 0.25 9.70 -11.54
N ASP A 130 0.47 8.80 -12.49
CA ASP A 130 0.28 9.11 -13.91
C ASP A 130 -1.22 9.19 -14.23
N PRO A 131 -1.69 10.17 -15.04
CA PRO A 131 -3.10 10.33 -15.35
C PRO A 131 -3.79 9.07 -15.88
N MET A 132 -3.08 8.19 -16.61
CA MET A 132 -3.62 6.97 -17.19
C MET A 132 -3.50 5.75 -16.27
N ALA A 133 -2.78 5.85 -15.15
CA ALA A 133 -2.43 4.71 -14.31
C ALA A 133 -3.66 3.90 -13.85
N LEU A 134 -4.69 4.58 -13.35
CA LEU A 134 -5.90 3.90 -12.87
C LEU A 134 -6.64 3.17 -14.01
N LEU A 135 -6.77 3.79 -15.18
CA LEU A 135 -7.47 3.21 -16.32
C LEU A 135 -6.82 1.90 -16.76
N GLU A 136 -5.49 1.89 -16.88
CA GLU A 136 -4.74 0.70 -17.29
C GLU A 136 -4.79 -0.42 -16.23
N LEU A 137 -4.74 -0.08 -14.93
CA LEU A 137 -4.89 -1.08 -13.87
C LEU A 137 -6.29 -1.71 -13.87
N VAL A 138 -7.34 -0.90 -14.04
CA VAL A 138 -8.72 -1.40 -14.15
C VAL A 138 -8.86 -2.33 -15.35
N ARG A 139 -8.29 -1.95 -16.50
CA ARG A 139 -8.29 -2.78 -17.71
C ARG A 139 -7.71 -4.18 -17.46
N VAL A 140 -6.57 -4.28 -16.77
CA VAL A 140 -5.95 -5.58 -16.45
C VAL A 140 -6.85 -6.45 -15.56
N LEU A 141 -7.56 -5.85 -14.61
CA LEU A 141 -8.53 -6.58 -13.79
C LEU A 141 -9.77 -6.96 -14.61
N ASP A 142 -10.33 -6.07 -15.41
CA ASP A 142 -11.52 -6.37 -16.22
C ASP A 142 -11.25 -7.48 -17.26
N GLU A 143 -10.03 -7.57 -17.80
CA GLU A 143 -9.64 -8.58 -18.80
C GLU A 143 -9.55 -10.01 -18.24
N ASP A 144 -9.16 -10.21 -16.97
CA ASP A 144 -9.04 -11.54 -16.36
C ASP A 144 -9.71 -11.62 -14.97
N PRO A 145 -10.88 -12.27 -14.86
CA PRO A 145 -11.58 -12.48 -13.58
C PRO A 145 -10.76 -13.23 -12.52
N ARG A 146 -9.74 -14.00 -12.92
CA ARG A 146 -8.89 -14.76 -11.98
C ARG A 146 -7.84 -13.88 -11.31
N VAL A 147 -7.60 -12.66 -11.82
CA VAL A 147 -6.67 -11.71 -11.22
C VAL A 147 -7.41 -10.94 -10.14
N GLY A 148 -6.98 -11.10 -8.90
CA GLY A 148 -7.58 -10.43 -7.74
C GLY A 148 -6.97 -9.06 -7.46
N ALA A 149 -5.73 -8.84 -7.88
CA ALA A 149 -5.03 -7.58 -7.66
C ALA A 149 -3.95 -7.32 -8.72
N VAL A 150 -3.70 -6.04 -8.98
CA VAL A 150 -2.67 -5.58 -9.90
C VAL A 150 -1.89 -4.42 -9.30
N GLY A 151 -0.57 -4.44 -9.46
CA GLY A 151 0.31 -3.31 -9.13
C GLY A 151 0.78 -2.58 -10.37
N GLY A 152 1.04 -1.28 -10.28
CA GLY A 152 1.72 -0.52 -11.33
C GLY A 152 3.22 -0.40 -11.11
N ASP A 153 3.93 0.06 -12.15
CA ASP A 153 5.35 0.38 -12.10
C ASP A 153 5.60 1.65 -11.26
N VAL A 154 6.40 1.55 -10.20
CA VAL A 154 6.71 2.66 -9.30
C VAL A 154 8.17 3.07 -9.49
N ARG A 155 8.39 4.37 -9.69
CA ARG A 155 9.72 4.95 -9.92
C ARG A 155 10.00 6.10 -8.96
N ILE A 156 11.29 6.32 -8.71
CA ILE A 156 11.76 7.49 -7.98
C ILE A 156 11.60 8.72 -8.88
N LEU A 157 10.92 9.74 -8.36
CA LEU A 157 10.61 10.96 -9.11
C LEU A 157 11.86 11.79 -9.44
N ASN A 158 12.84 11.79 -8.53
CA ASN A 158 14.04 12.64 -8.59
C ASN A 158 15.34 11.82 -8.62
N PRO A 159 15.55 10.98 -9.65
CA PRO A 159 16.65 10.02 -9.69
C PRO A 159 18.04 10.67 -9.78
N LEU A 160 18.12 11.93 -10.23
CA LEU A 160 19.40 12.61 -10.49
C LEU A 160 19.79 13.63 -9.41
N ASP A 161 18.94 13.86 -8.40
CA ASP A 161 19.20 14.87 -7.36
C ASP A 161 20.39 14.49 -6.47
N SER A 162 20.62 13.18 -6.26
CA SER A 162 21.71 12.69 -5.44
C SER A 162 22.15 11.30 -5.85
N TRP A 163 23.36 10.90 -5.46
CA TRP A 163 23.85 9.53 -5.62
C TRP A 163 22.94 8.51 -4.94
N VAL A 164 22.37 8.86 -3.77
CA VAL A 164 21.44 7.97 -3.05
C VAL A 164 20.14 7.81 -3.84
N SER A 165 19.58 8.91 -4.36
CA SER A 165 18.37 8.87 -5.20
C SER A 165 18.60 8.05 -6.48
N PHE A 166 19.78 8.19 -7.09
CA PHE A 166 20.17 7.42 -8.27
C PHE A 166 20.26 5.92 -7.98
N LEU A 167 20.99 5.53 -6.92
CA LEU A 167 21.10 4.12 -6.53
C LEU A 167 19.75 3.53 -6.12
N SER A 168 18.92 4.30 -5.41
CA SER A 168 17.53 3.92 -5.11
C SER A 168 16.72 3.71 -6.37
N SER A 169 16.82 4.61 -7.36
CA SER A 169 16.11 4.46 -8.64
C SER A 169 16.52 3.20 -9.40
N LEU A 170 17.81 2.87 -9.40
CA LEU A 170 18.32 1.65 -10.01
C LEU A 170 17.79 0.41 -9.28
N ARG A 171 17.77 0.43 -7.95
CA ARG A 171 17.23 -0.67 -7.14
C ARG A 171 15.74 -0.89 -7.42
N TYR A 172 14.96 0.19 -7.49
CA TYR A 172 13.54 0.15 -7.85
C TYR A 172 13.36 -0.41 -9.26
N TRP A 173 14.15 0.06 -10.22
CA TRP A 173 14.08 -0.42 -11.60
C TRP A 173 14.28 -1.94 -11.66
N VAL A 174 15.31 -2.50 -11.01
CA VAL A 174 15.54 -3.95 -10.95
C VAL A 174 14.38 -4.68 -10.26
N ALA A 175 13.87 -4.14 -9.14
CA ALA A 175 12.78 -4.77 -8.41
C ALA A 175 11.51 -4.89 -9.27
N PHE A 176 11.12 -3.84 -9.99
CA PHE A 176 9.90 -3.83 -10.78
C PHE A 176 10.06 -4.54 -12.13
N ASN A 177 11.14 -4.25 -12.86
CA ASN A 177 11.32 -4.71 -14.24
C ASN A 177 11.93 -6.11 -14.35
N VAL A 178 12.58 -6.62 -13.29
CA VAL A 178 13.17 -7.96 -13.29
C VAL A 178 12.42 -8.87 -12.31
N GLU A 179 12.48 -8.55 -11.01
CA GLU A 179 11.95 -9.45 -9.97
C GLU A 179 10.42 -9.58 -10.08
N ARG A 180 9.69 -8.46 -10.01
CA ARG A 180 8.22 -8.44 -10.05
C ARG A 180 7.66 -8.75 -11.44
N ALA A 181 8.34 -8.36 -12.51
CA ALA A 181 7.98 -8.77 -13.87
C ALA A 181 8.01 -10.29 -14.03
N CYS A 182 9.03 -10.96 -13.47
CA CYS A 182 9.10 -12.42 -13.43
C CYS A 182 7.94 -13.01 -12.60
N GLN A 183 7.66 -12.47 -11.41
CA GLN A 183 6.52 -12.92 -10.60
C GLN A 183 5.16 -12.71 -11.31
N SER A 184 5.00 -11.60 -12.04
CA SER A 184 3.80 -11.29 -12.84
C SER A 184 3.57 -12.30 -13.96
N TYR A 185 4.66 -12.74 -14.61
CA TYR A 185 4.62 -13.81 -15.62
C TYR A 185 4.06 -15.12 -15.04
N PHE A 186 4.43 -15.47 -13.80
CA PHE A 186 3.90 -16.63 -13.08
C PHE A 186 2.63 -16.33 -12.26
N HIS A 187 2.03 -15.15 -12.41
CA HIS A 187 0.80 -14.73 -11.73
C HIS A 187 0.87 -14.78 -10.19
N CYS A 188 2.07 -14.61 -9.63
CA CYS A 188 2.37 -14.79 -8.22
C CYS A 188 3.13 -13.61 -7.61
N VAL A 189 2.82 -12.38 -8.06
CA VAL A 189 3.41 -11.17 -7.45
C VAL A 189 3.12 -11.18 -5.96
N SER A 190 4.17 -11.33 -5.16
CA SER A 190 4.09 -11.52 -3.70
C SER A 190 3.90 -10.22 -2.92
N CYS A 191 4.10 -9.07 -3.56
CA CYS A 191 3.94 -7.76 -2.95
C CYS A 191 3.59 -6.73 -4.03
N ILE A 192 2.32 -6.36 -4.09
CA ILE A 192 1.85 -5.19 -4.82
C ILE A 192 2.11 -3.97 -3.94
N SER A 193 2.81 -2.97 -4.48
CA SER A 193 3.25 -1.80 -3.71
C SER A 193 2.08 -0.90 -3.31
N GLY A 194 2.07 -0.42 -2.06
CA GLY A 194 1.12 0.57 -1.56
C GLY A 194 0.99 1.87 -2.38
N PRO A 195 2.07 2.39 -3.03
CA PRO A 195 1.98 3.56 -3.90
C PRO A 195 1.02 3.43 -5.08
N LEU A 196 0.89 2.24 -5.66
CA LEU A 196 0.10 2.02 -6.87
C LEU A 196 -0.36 0.57 -6.95
N GLY A 197 -1.33 0.23 -6.09
CA GLY A 197 -1.96 -1.08 -6.06
C GLY A 197 -3.47 -0.97 -6.23
N LEU A 198 -4.06 -1.85 -7.04
CA LEU A 198 -5.49 -1.94 -7.26
C LEU A 198 -5.97 -3.36 -6.89
N TYR A 199 -7.01 -3.44 -6.08
CA TYR A 199 -7.55 -4.69 -5.56
C TYR A 199 -9.04 -4.81 -5.89
N ARG A 200 -9.49 -6.04 -6.19
CA ARG A 200 -10.92 -6.34 -6.23
C ARG A 200 -11.52 -6.22 -4.83
N ASN A 201 -12.51 -5.34 -4.69
CA ASN A 201 -13.07 -5.01 -3.38
C ASN A 201 -13.83 -6.18 -2.77
N ASN A 202 -14.65 -6.88 -3.56
CA ASN A 202 -15.39 -8.07 -3.10
C ASN A 202 -14.48 -9.16 -2.49
N LEU A 203 -13.24 -9.29 -2.99
CA LEU A 203 -12.23 -10.21 -2.44
C LEU A 203 -11.57 -9.60 -1.21
N LEU A 204 -11.20 -8.33 -1.26
CA LEU A 204 -10.58 -7.60 -0.16
C LEU A 204 -11.43 -7.67 1.12
N GLN A 205 -12.74 -7.43 1.00
CA GLN A 205 -13.67 -7.46 2.12
C GLN A 205 -13.73 -8.84 2.81
N GLN A 206 -13.53 -9.95 2.08
CA GLN A 206 -13.58 -11.31 2.65
C GLN A 206 -12.43 -11.60 3.62
N PHE A 207 -11.26 -11.00 3.40
CA PHE A 207 -10.09 -11.24 4.25
C PHE A 207 -9.69 -10.03 5.10
N LEU A 208 -10.45 -8.93 5.06
CA LEU A 208 -10.12 -7.67 5.72
C LEU A 208 -9.83 -7.86 7.21
N GLU A 209 -10.72 -8.57 7.93
CA GLU A 209 -10.57 -8.82 9.37
C GLU A 209 -9.34 -9.68 9.69
N ALA A 210 -9.06 -10.68 8.85
CA ALA A 210 -7.89 -11.55 9.01
C ALA A 210 -6.58 -10.84 8.64
N TRP A 211 -6.64 -9.89 7.70
CA TRP A 211 -5.50 -9.05 7.34
C TRP A 211 -5.15 -8.07 8.45
N TYR A 212 -6.16 -7.43 9.05
CA TYR A 212 -5.96 -6.47 10.13
C TYR A 212 -5.36 -7.15 11.36
N ASN A 213 -6.05 -8.17 11.89
CA ASN A 213 -5.71 -8.87 13.14
C ASN A 213 -4.49 -9.79 13.06
N GLN A 214 -3.58 -9.55 12.11
CA GLN A 214 -2.39 -10.35 11.93
C GLN A 214 -1.51 -10.30 13.17
N LYS A 215 -1.25 -11.47 13.75
CA LYS A 215 -0.31 -11.63 14.87
C LYS A 215 0.82 -12.56 14.46
N PHE A 216 2.04 -12.19 14.79
CA PHE A 216 3.20 -13.07 14.72
C PHE A 216 3.69 -13.31 16.15
N LEU A 217 3.73 -14.58 16.57
CA LEU A 217 4.09 -15.00 17.94
C LEU A 217 3.32 -14.21 19.02
N GLY A 218 2.01 -14.00 18.79
CA GLY A 218 1.12 -13.28 19.72
C GLY A 218 1.20 -11.75 19.65
N THR A 219 2.18 -11.18 18.93
CA THR A 219 2.33 -9.72 18.78
C THR A 219 1.73 -9.24 17.47
N HIS A 220 1.04 -8.10 17.49
CA HIS A 220 0.44 -7.51 16.29
C HIS A 220 1.52 -7.09 15.30
N CYS A 221 1.39 -7.49 14.04
CA CYS A 221 2.31 -7.08 12.99
C CYS A 221 1.97 -5.67 12.52
N THR A 222 2.92 -4.73 12.63
CA THR A 222 2.77 -3.35 12.15
C THR A 222 3.49 -3.07 10.83
N PHE A 223 4.20 -4.06 10.28
CA PHE A 223 5.00 -3.92 9.07
C PHE A 223 4.51 -4.85 7.96
N GLY A 224 4.71 -4.39 6.71
CA GLY A 224 4.47 -5.21 5.53
C GLY A 224 2.99 -5.35 5.16
N ASP A 225 2.18 -4.32 5.43
CA ASP A 225 0.74 -4.25 5.12
C ASP A 225 0.44 -4.67 3.69
N ASP A 226 1.16 -4.09 2.73
CA ASP A 226 1.05 -4.32 1.29
C ASP A 226 1.34 -5.78 0.90
N ARG A 227 2.45 -6.34 1.42
CA ARG A 227 2.84 -7.73 1.20
C ARG A 227 1.82 -8.68 1.79
N HIS A 228 1.32 -8.38 2.99
CA HIS A 228 0.32 -9.23 3.62
C HIS A 228 -0.99 -9.21 2.84
N LEU A 229 -1.47 -8.03 2.43
CA LEU A 229 -2.69 -7.88 1.63
C LEU A 229 -2.59 -8.70 0.32
N THR A 230 -1.44 -8.59 -0.35
CA THR A 230 -1.15 -9.34 -1.58
C THR A 230 -1.13 -10.86 -1.34
N ASN A 231 -0.47 -11.31 -0.27
CA ASN A 231 -0.41 -12.72 0.08
C ASN A 231 -1.78 -13.30 0.47
N ARG A 232 -2.66 -12.50 1.09
CA ARG A 232 -4.04 -12.93 1.36
C ARG A 232 -4.81 -13.14 0.07
N MET A 233 -4.66 -12.26 -0.91
CA MET A 233 -5.23 -12.43 -2.25
C MET A 233 -4.76 -13.73 -2.92
N LEU A 234 -3.45 -14.00 -2.90
CA LEU A 234 -2.87 -15.26 -3.40
C LEU A 234 -3.38 -16.49 -2.64
N SER A 235 -3.54 -16.39 -1.31
CA SER A 235 -4.01 -17.51 -0.49
C SER A 235 -5.45 -17.93 -0.78
N MET A 236 -6.26 -17.02 -1.34
CA MET A 236 -7.61 -17.31 -1.82
C MET A 236 -7.63 -17.93 -3.23
N GLY A 237 -6.45 -18.14 -3.85
CA GLY A 237 -6.31 -18.73 -5.18
C GLY A 237 -6.40 -17.73 -6.33
N TYR A 238 -6.42 -16.42 -6.05
CA TYR A 238 -6.45 -15.38 -7.08
C TYR A 238 -5.05 -14.98 -7.51
N ALA A 239 -4.88 -14.80 -8.82
CA ALA A 239 -3.64 -14.31 -9.42
C ALA A 239 -3.38 -12.85 -9.03
N THR A 240 -2.10 -12.49 -8.94
CA THR A 240 -1.64 -11.12 -8.79
C THR A 240 -0.67 -10.76 -9.91
N LYS A 241 -0.86 -9.59 -10.52
CA LYS A 241 -0.07 -9.13 -11.67
C LYS A 241 0.61 -7.79 -11.38
N LEU A 242 1.66 -7.52 -12.14
CA LEU A 242 2.27 -6.20 -12.25
C LEU A 242 2.05 -5.71 -13.69
N LEU A 243 1.41 -4.56 -13.82
CA LEU A 243 1.34 -3.81 -15.07
C LEU A 243 2.66 -3.08 -15.27
N ASN A 244 3.32 -3.38 -16.39
CA ASN A 244 4.43 -2.57 -16.85
C ASN A 244 3.93 -1.74 -18.03
N LEU A 245 4.02 -0.41 -17.98
CA LEU A 245 3.60 0.45 -19.11
C LEU A 245 4.38 0.20 -20.42
N TRP A 246 5.43 -0.63 -20.38
CA TRP A 246 6.19 -1.10 -21.54
C TRP A 246 5.63 -2.39 -22.18
N GLU A 247 4.51 -2.91 -21.69
CA GLU A 247 3.96 -4.24 -21.97
C GLU A 247 3.34 -4.38 -23.38
N GLU A 248 3.24 -3.30 -24.16
CA GLU A 248 2.68 -3.33 -25.52
C GLU A 248 3.61 -3.95 -26.59
N LYS A 249 4.75 -4.56 -26.22
CA LYS A 249 5.65 -5.26 -27.16
C LYS A 249 6.08 -6.63 -26.65
N ASP A 250 5.19 -7.61 -26.84
CA ASP A 250 5.35 -9.04 -26.46
C ASP A 250 6.67 -9.70 -26.93
N ILE A 251 7.36 -9.17 -27.95
CA ILE A 251 8.63 -9.73 -28.46
C ILE A 251 9.84 -9.40 -27.57
N ASN A 252 9.77 -8.34 -26.75
CA ASN A 252 10.90 -7.91 -25.93
C ASN A 252 10.89 -8.52 -24.51
N ARG A 253 9.78 -9.15 -24.09
CA ARG A 253 9.59 -9.68 -22.73
C ARG A 253 10.64 -10.74 -22.35
N ALA A 254 10.87 -11.71 -23.23
CA ALA A 254 11.88 -12.75 -23.02
C ALA A 254 13.31 -12.18 -23.01
N ARG A 255 13.59 -11.17 -23.85
CA ARG A 255 14.92 -10.51 -23.92
C ARG A 255 15.21 -9.69 -22.67
N HIS A 256 14.23 -8.96 -22.14
CA HIS A 256 14.38 -8.22 -20.89
C HIS A 256 14.51 -9.14 -19.68
N LEU A 257 13.75 -10.25 -19.62
CA LEU A 257 13.91 -11.28 -18.59
C LEU A 257 15.31 -11.91 -18.65
N ALA A 258 15.78 -12.28 -19.84
CA ALA A 258 17.13 -12.85 -20.02
C ALA A 258 18.23 -11.84 -19.67
N ALA A 259 18.09 -10.57 -20.08
CA ALA A 259 19.03 -9.51 -19.74
C ALA A 259 19.03 -9.21 -18.23
N GLY A 260 17.85 -9.16 -17.59
CA GLY A 260 17.70 -8.97 -16.15
C GLY A 260 18.28 -10.13 -15.35
N ALA A 261 18.04 -11.37 -15.77
CA ALA A 261 18.65 -12.56 -15.19
C ALA A 261 20.18 -12.52 -15.33
N GLY A 262 20.69 -12.15 -16.51
CA GLY A 262 22.13 -11.98 -16.76
C GLY A 262 22.75 -10.90 -15.86
N ALA A 263 22.10 -9.74 -15.72
CA ALA A 263 22.54 -8.66 -14.85
C ALA A 263 22.53 -9.07 -13.36
N TYR A 264 21.50 -9.80 -12.93
CA TYR A 264 21.38 -10.28 -11.55
C TYR A 264 22.44 -11.32 -11.19
N VAL A 265 22.66 -12.31 -12.08
CA VAL A 265 23.74 -13.29 -11.93
C VAL A 265 25.10 -12.61 -11.94
N GLY A 266 25.30 -11.63 -12.83
CA GLY A 266 26.51 -10.82 -12.86
C GLY A 266 26.75 -10.05 -11.56
N TYR A 267 25.72 -9.40 -11.02
CA TYR A 267 25.78 -8.71 -9.73
C TYR A 267 26.19 -9.66 -8.60
N TRP A 268 25.55 -10.82 -8.47
CA TRP A 268 25.90 -11.79 -7.43
C TRP A 268 27.30 -12.37 -7.63
N ALA A 269 27.73 -12.61 -8.87
CA ALA A 269 29.09 -13.04 -9.16
C ALA A 269 30.11 -11.97 -8.73
N VAL A 270 29.84 -10.69 -9.00
CA VAL A 270 30.69 -9.56 -8.54
C VAL A 270 30.69 -9.46 -7.02
N MET A 271 29.53 -9.52 -6.37
CA MET A 271 29.43 -9.47 -4.90
C MET A 271 30.16 -10.64 -4.23
N LEU A 272 29.99 -11.87 -4.76
CA LEU A 272 30.73 -13.04 -4.29
C LEU A 272 32.23 -12.87 -4.51
N THR A 273 32.65 -12.32 -5.65
CA THR A 273 34.07 -12.05 -5.95
C THR A 273 34.65 -11.00 -5.03
N LEU A 274 33.96 -9.89 -4.79
CA LEU A 274 34.38 -8.85 -3.85
C LEU A 274 34.43 -9.37 -2.42
N TYR A 275 33.46 -10.18 -2.01
CA TYR A 275 33.49 -10.87 -0.72
C TYR A 275 34.70 -11.81 -0.61
N TRP A 276 34.92 -12.66 -1.61
CA TRP A 276 36.03 -13.61 -1.62
C TRP A 276 37.41 -12.98 -1.75
N VAL A 277 37.54 -11.89 -2.50
CA VAL A 277 38.81 -11.19 -2.71
C VAL A 277 39.07 -10.20 -1.58
N GLY A 278 38.06 -9.45 -1.14
CA GLY A 278 38.17 -8.42 -0.10
C GLY A 278 38.18 -9.00 1.32
N VAL A 279 37.13 -9.74 1.71
CA VAL A 279 37.00 -10.27 3.08
C VAL A 279 38.06 -11.34 3.35
N ARG A 280 38.39 -12.20 2.37
CA ARG A 280 39.43 -13.22 2.56
C ARG A 280 40.86 -12.65 2.57
N ARG A 281 41.10 -11.47 1.96
CA ARG A 281 42.39 -10.76 2.08
C ARG A 281 42.50 -9.99 3.39
N LEU A 282 41.41 -9.37 3.87
CA LEU A 282 41.38 -8.60 5.12
C LEU A 282 41.35 -9.50 6.37
N CYS A 283 40.66 -10.65 6.32
CA CYS A 283 40.57 -11.59 7.45
C CYS A 283 41.69 -12.65 7.46
N ARG A 284 42.73 -12.52 6.63
CA ARG A 284 43.90 -13.39 6.70
C ARG A 284 44.67 -13.04 7.98
N ARG A 285 44.54 -13.85 9.03
CA ARG A 285 45.35 -13.73 10.27
C ARG A 285 46.83 -13.59 9.87
N ARG A 286 47.46 -12.47 10.22
CA ARG A 286 48.92 -12.39 10.28
C ARG A 286 49.35 -13.36 11.38
N ALA A 287 49.70 -14.58 11.01
CA ALA A 287 50.38 -15.50 11.91
C ALA A 287 51.78 -14.94 12.15
N GLY A 288 51.95 -14.18 13.25
CA GLY A 288 53.26 -13.78 13.74
C GLY A 288 53.95 -15.01 14.32
N GLY A 289 55.10 -15.39 13.75
CA GLY A 289 56.00 -16.36 14.36
C GLY A 289 56.91 -15.67 15.37
N TYR A 290 57.18 -16.31 16.50
CA TYR A 290 58.19 -15.86 17.46
C TYR A 290 59.48 -16.67 17.25
N ARG A 291 60.62 -15.99 17.17
CA ARG A 291 61.94 -16.65 17.27
C ARG A 291 62.26 -16.82 18.75
N VAL A 292 62.41 -18.07 19.19
CA VAL A 292 63.07 -18.40 20.45
C VAL A 292 64.55 -18.53 20.14
N GLN A 293 65.39 -17.68 20.72
CA GLN A 293 66.83 -17.91 20.79
C GLN A 293 67.10 -18.74 22.04
N VAL A 294 67.80 -19.86 21.86
CA VAL A 294 68.42 -20.65 22.93
C VAL A 294 69.82 -20.11 23.15
#